data_AF-A0A3B9ZUI1-F1
#
_entry.id   AF-A0A3B9ZUI1-F1
#
_cell.length_a   1.000
_cell.length_b   1.000
_cell.length_c   1.000
_cell.angle_alpha   90.00
_cell.angle_beta   90.00
_cell.angle_gamma   90.00
#
_symmetry.space_group_name_H-M   'P 1'
#
loop_
_entity.id
_entity.type
_entity.pdbx_description
1 polymer ?
#
loop_
_entity_poly.entity_id
_entity_poly.type
_entity_poly.pdbx_seq_one_letter_code
_entity_poly.pdbx_strand_id
1 'polypeptide(L)'
;MKGFALTVFWILFIISEGYAQTYNRHSDPKYMWTSLDENFNGSSINPKLWKPTTRFKRQLGFLIDSPKTIRVKKGNLWLTMRNAHAYLDSLWSSKGWKRDNPKYVGGEIVSMNKYCYGVFECRAKYARKSGSWPAFWLIGNDGLPCPLGPHGSEIDIAEMSSAGDFPTMMHVIHRYYPTGNCAVSNQVAKDRKSYQVSAIRAYSTYKCIWTPDKIQFFINDKLKHEVINHNYEWFPSFPLTLILSQQITQGQDAEGLLNPVTPQTSKFDWVKVRQFFLAPEITCPDVIPSEGAALLDVDPLASHITWKLTPAERFSTSEGTGKSAPIIRANNTNGQGKITYTFQMPSGETFTAEKTFN
;
A
#
# COMPACT_ATOMS: atom_id res chain seq x y z
N MET A 1 53.37 -15.50 -46.47
CA MET A 1 52.79 -14.74 -45.34
C MET A 1 51.61 -13.94 -45.89
N LYS A 2 50.38 -14.35 -45.60
CA LYS A 2 49.15 -13.63 -46.01
C LYS A 2 48.58 -12.96 -44.76
N GLY A 3 48.44 -11.64 -44.78
CA GLY A 3 47.90 -10.83 -43.69
C GLY A 3 46.38 -10.94 -43.61
N PHE A 4 45.86 -11.13 -42.41
CA PHE A 4 44.43 -11.01 -42.08
C PHE A 4 44.14 -9.56 -41.68
N ALA A 5 43.22 -8.90 -42.38
CA ALA A 5 42.64 -7.63 -41.95
C ALA A 5 41.45 -7.94 -41.03
N LEU A 6 41.54 -7.53 -39.77
CA LEU A 6 40.46 -7.63 -38.78
C LEU A 6 39.60 -6.35 -38.88
N THR A 7 38.39 -6.46 -39.41
CA THR A 7 37.42 -5.35 -39.41
C THR A 7 36.65 -5.36 -38.10
N VAL A 8 36.94 -4.41 -37.21
CA VAL A 8 36.22 -4.22 -35.94
C VAL A 8 34.98 -3.39 -36.22
N PHE A 9 33.79 -3.98 -36.08
CA PHE A 9 32.52 -3.26 -36.10
C PHE A 9 32.32 -2.54 -34.76
N TRP A 10 32.31 -1.21 -34.81
CA TRP A 10 31.85 -0.38 -33.70
C TRP A 10 30.31 -0.42 -33.66
N ILE A 11 29.75 -1.08 -32.66
CA ILE A 11 28.31 -0.97 -32.35
C ILE A 11 28.14 0.37 -31.63
N LEU A 12 27.69 1.39 -32.36
CA LEU A 12 27.20 2.64 -31.78
C LEU A 12 25.87 2.35 -31.08
N PHE A 13 25.83 2.46 -29.76
CA PHE A 13 24.57 2.63 -29.03
C PHE A 13 24.04 4.03 -29.34
N ILE A 14 23.07 4.13 -30.26
CA ILE A 14 22.26 5.32 -30.42
C ILE A 14 21.26 5.32 -29.26
N ILE A 15 21.41 6.29 -28.35
CA ILE A 15 20.45 6.54 -27.28
C ILE A 15 19.21 7.11 -27.97
N SER A 16 18.14 6.32 -28.04
CA SER A 16 16.84 6.76 -28.54
C SER A 16 16.29 7.86 -27.62
N GLU A 17 15.80 8.95 -28.19
CA GLU A 17 14.85 9.85 -27.50
C GLU A 17 13.51 9.13 -27.34
N GLY A 18 13.48 8.10 -26.51
CA GLY A 18 12.24 7.67 -25.89
C GLY A 18 11.78 8.81 -24.98
N TYR A 19 10.48 9.08 -24.94
CA TYR A 19 9.89 9.95 -23.92
C TYR A 19 10.34 9.42 -22.56
N ALA A 20 11.38 10.02 -21.98
CA ALA A 20 11.90 9.60 -20.69
C ALA A 20 10.76 9.75 -19.69
N GLN A 21 10.42 8.65 -19.00
CA GLN A 21 9.41 8.73 -17.96
C GLN A 21 9.89 9.72 -16.90
N THR A 22 9.04 10.68 -16.56
CA THR A 22 9.34 11.70 -15.54
C THR A 22 9.30 11.13 -14.12
N TYR A 23 8.80 9.90 -13.97
CA TYR A 23 8.67 9.16 -12.71
C TYR A 23 9.34 7.79 -12.83
N ASN A 24 9.69 7.21 -11.68
CA ASN A 24 10.02 5.78 -11.62
C ASN A 24 8.81 4.97 -12.10
N ARG A 25 9.05 3.88 -12.85
CA ARG A 25 7.99 2.98 -13.35
C ARG A 25 7.08 2.44 -12.25
N HIS A 26 7.54 2.40 -10.99
CA HIS A 26 6.78 1.97 -9.82
C HIS A 26 6.08 3.12 -9.06
N SER A 27 6.12 4.34 -9.57
CA SER A 27 5.50 5.52 -8.92
C SER A 27 4.84 6.49 -9.89
N ASP A 28 4.59 6.09 -11.14
CA ASP A 28 3.89 6.92 -12.12
C ASP A 28 2.37 6.97 -11.79
N PRO A 29 1.82 8.15 -11.42
CA PRO A 29 0.42 8.30 -11.05
C PRO A 29 -0.56 8.08 -12.22
N LYS A 30 -0.09 8.06 -13.47
CA LYS A 30 -0.91 7.68 -14.63
C LYS A 30 -1.29 6.19 -14.58
N TYR A 31 -0.42 5.37 -14.00
CA TYR A 31 -0.52 3.91 -14.03
C TYR A 31 -0.84 3.36 -12.64
N MET A 32 -2.06 3.65 -12.19
CA MET A 32 -2.60 3.22 -10.91
C MET A 32 -3.92 2.48 -11.05
N TRP A 33 -4.14 1.43 -10.25
CA TRP A 33 -5.40 0.68 -10.25
C TRP A 33 -5.99 0.57 -8.85
N THR A 34 -7.32 0.51 -8.76
CA THR A 34 -8.03 0.38 -7.48
C THR A 34 -8.02 -1.07 -7.00
N SER A 35 -7.22 -1.37 -5.98
CA SER A 35 -7.09 -2.71 -5.41
C SER A 35 -7.93 -2.96 -4.16
N LEU A 36 -8.42 -1.88 -3.54
CA LEU A 36 -9.40 -1.92 -2.46
C LEU A 36 -10.31 -0.69 -2.53
N ASP A 37 -11.62 -0.92 -2.47
CA ASP A 37 -12.64 0.11 -2.29
C ASP A 37 -13.74 -0.47 -1.40
N GLU A 38 -13.71 -0.14 -0.11
CA GLU A 38 -14.67 -0.63 0.88
C GLU A 38 -15.38 0.56 1.55
N ASN A 39 -16.70 0.56 1.47
CA ASN A 39 -17.59 1.61 1.99
C ASN A 39 -18.46 1.12 3.17
N PHE A 40 -18.22 -0.10 3.64
CA PHE A 40 -18.89 -0.76 4.75
C PHE A 40 -20.43 -0.69 4.67
N ASN A 41 -20.98 -0.88 3.46
CA ASN A 41 -22.42 -0.84 3.20
C ASN A 41 -23.15 -2.16 3.55
N GLY A 42 -22.40 -3.24 3.80
CA GLY A 42 -22.95 -4.52 4.22
C GLY A 42 -23.44 -4.55 5.68
N SER A 43 -23.88 -5.71 6.15
CA SER A 43 -24.28 -5.94 7.55
C SER A 43 -23.12 -6.34 8.46
N SER A 44 -21.97 -6.71 7.89
CA SER A 44 -20.72 -7.10 8.56
C SER A 44 -19.53 -6.70 7.70
N ILE A 45 -18.30 -6.89 8.21
CA ILE A 45 -17.11 -6.78 7.37
C ILE A 45 -17.18 -7.81 6.23
N ASN A 46 -16.66 -7.46 5.07
CA ASN A 46 -16.57 -8.37 3.94
C ASN A 46 -15.42 -9.37 4.18
N PRO A 47 -15.70 -10.69 4.37
CA PRO A 47 -14.68 -11.68 4.69
C PRO A 47 -13.70 -11.95 3.55
N LYS A 48 -14.02 -11.52 2.31
CA LYS A 48 -13.06 -11.58 1.19
C LYS A 48 -12.00 -10.49 1.29
N LEU A 49 -12.30 -9.40 2.00
CA LEU A 49 -11.42 -8.24 2.13
C LEU A 49 -10.75 -8.17 3.50
N TRP A 50 -11.41 -8.66 4.55
CA TRP A 50 -11.00 -8.45 5.93
C TRP A 50 -11.15 -9.70 6.79
N LYS A 51 -10.22 -9.87 7.73
CA LYS A 51 -10.36 -10.77 8.87
C LYS A 51 -10.23 -9.99 10.19
N PRO A 52 -10.97 -10.35 11.25
CA PRO A 52 -10.78 -9.74 12.56
C PRO A 52 -9.50 -10.26 13.22
N THR A 53 -8.78 -9.40 13.94
CA THR A 53 -7.74 -9.84 14.88
C THR A 53 -8.41 -10.36 16.14
N THR A 54 -8.07 -11.57 16.57
CA THR A 54 -8.67 -12.21 17.76
C THR A 54 -7.60 -12.80 18.66
N ARG A 55 -7.90 -12.88 19.98
CA ARG A 55 -7.03 -13.44 21.02
C ARG A 55 -5.61 -12.87 21.05
N PHE A 56 -5.48 -11.62 20.64
CA PHE A 56 -4.19 -10.94 20.57
C PHE A 56 -4.07 -9.90 21.67
N LYS A 57 -3.10 -10.09 22.56
CA LYS A 57 -2.82 -9.14 23.63
C LYS A 57 -1.95 -8.00 23.12
N ARG A 58 -2.45 -6.77 23.28
CA ARG A 58 -1.69 -5.53 23.15
C ARG A 58 -1.69 -4.81 24.49
N GLN A 59 -0.55 -4.82 25.18
CA GLN A 59 -0.35 -4.17 26.48
C GLN A 59 -1.52 -4.36 27.48
N LEU A 60 -2.34 -3.31 27.67
CA LEU A 60 -3.45 -3.26 28.64
C LEU A 60 -4.74 -3.97 28.20
N GLY A 61 -4.83 -4.46 26.97
CA GLY A 61 -6.05 -5.10 26.48
C GLY A 61 -5.86 -6.17 25.41
N PHE A 62 -6.98 -6.75 25.00
CA PHE A 62 -7.04 -7.77 23.96
C PHE A 62 -7.84 -7.29 22.76
N LEU A 63 -7.42 -7.69 21.57
CA LEU A 63 -8.23 -7.60 20.36
C LEU A 63 -9.11 -8.84 20.27
N ILE A 64 -10.41 -8.61 20.13
CA ILE A 64 -11.39 -9.70 20.10
C ILE A 64 -12.36 -9.50 18.93
N ASP A 65 -12.73 -10.61 18.31
CA ASP A 65 -13.83 -10.67 17.36
C ASP A 65 -15.15 -10.75 18.13
N SER A 66 -15.85 -9.62 18.23
CA SER A 66 -17.14 -9.53 18.91
C SER A 66 -17.98 -8.41 18.29
N PRO A 67 -19.31 -8.56 18.18
CA PRO A 67 -20.20 -7.45 17.80
C PRO A 67 -20.12 -6.23 18.72
N LYS A 68 -19.52 -6.38 19.91
CA LYS A 68 -19.26 -5.32 20.89
C LYS A 68 -17.99 -4.51 20.60
N THR A 69 -17.06 -5.03 19.79
CA THR A 69 -15.76 -4.42 19.45
C THR A 69 -15.65 -4.14 17.95
N ILE A 70 -16.25 -4.96 17.10
CA ILE A 70 -16.25 -4.84 15.63
C ILE A 70 -17.69 -4.92 15.13
N ARG A 71 -18.16 -3.89 14.43
CA ARG A 71 -19.51 -3.89 13.84
C ARG A 71 -19.56 -3.02 12.60
N VAL A 72 -20.28 -3.46 11.58
CA VAL A 72 -20.68 -2.56 10.48
C VAL A 72 -22.09 -2.03 10.76
N LYS A 73 -22.27 -0.72 10.71
CA LYS A 73 -23.56 -0.07 10.98
C LYS A 73 -23.65 1.28 10.28
N LYS A 74 -24.69 1.45 9.46
CA LYS A 74 -25.01 2.70 8.73
C LYS A 74 -23.85 3.14 7.82
N GLY A 75 -23.38 2.25 6.93
CA GLY A 75 -22.31 2.56 5.97
C GLY A 75 -20.97 2.88 6.65
N ASN A 76 -20.70 2.30 7.82
CA ASN A 76 -19.50 2.58 8.59
C ASN A 76 -19.05 1.32 9.31
N LEU A 77 -17.74 1.09 9.38
CA LEU A 77 -17.11 0.19 10.34
C LEU A 77 -16.95 0.91 11.68
N TRP A 78 -17.40 0.26 12.75
CA TRP A 78 -17.33 0.71 14.14
C TRP A 78 -16.35 -0.18 14.88
N LEU A 79 -15.18 0.37 15.24
CA LEU A 79 -14.20 -0.29 16.08
C LEU A 79 -14.24 0.31 17.47
N THR A 80 -14.51 -0.52 18.48
CA THR A 80 -14.84 -0.08 19.84
C THR A 80 -13.87 -0.64 20.87
N MET A 81 -13.32 0.23 21.72
CA MET A 81 -12.67 -0.17 22.96
C MET A 81 -13.65 -0.12 24.14
N ARG A 82 -13.52 -1.05 25.08
CA ARG A 82 -14.40 -1.16 26.26
C ARG A 82 -13.77 -1.96 27.39
N ASN A 83 -14.37 -1.89 28.59
CA ASN A 83 -14.02 -2.80 29.68
C ASN A 83 -14.30 -4.25 29.29
N ALA A 84 -13.37 -5.12 29.67
CA ALA A 84 -13.41 -6.56 29.43
C ALA A 84 -14.22 -7.27 30.53
N HIS A 85 -15.51 -7.02 30.63
CA HIS A 85 -16.34 -7.77 31.59
C HIS A 85 -16.39 -9.26 31.17
N ALA A 86 -15.81 -10.13 32.01
CA ALA A 86 -15.80 -11.59 31.88
C ALA A 86 -15.13 -12.15 30.61
N TYR A 87 -14.24 -11.39 29.96
CA TYR A 87 -13.39 -11.95 28.91
C TYR A 87 -12.18 -12.64 29.55
N LEU A 88 -12.21 -13.97 29.61
CA LEU A 88 -11.07 -14.79 30.00
C LEU A 88 -10.50 -15.43 28.74
N ASP A 89 -9.20 -15.27 28.55
CA ASP A 89 -8.49 -15.94 27.47
C ASP A 89 -7.23 -16.61 28.00
N SER A 90 -6.80 -17.66 27.34
CA SER A 90 -5.53 -18.31 27.61
C SER A 90 -4.55 -17.84 26.56
N LEU A 91 -3.41 -17.29 26.98
CA LEU A 91 -2.30 -16.99 26.08
C LEU A 91 -1.24 -18.07 26.20
N TRP A 92 -0.77 -18.55 25.06
CA TRP A 92 0.41 -19.40 25.02
C TRP A 92 1.67 -18.56 25.23
N SER A 93 2.59 -19.07 26.04
CA SER A 93 3.96 -18.56 26.17
C SER A 93 4.94 -19.72 26.09
N SER A 94 6.24 -19.45 25.97
CA SER A 94 7.29 -20.49 26.06
C SER A 94 7.28 -21.26 27.39
N LYS A 95 6.50 -20.80 28.38
CA LYS A 95 6.28 -21.43 29.69
C LYS A 95 4.89 -22.10 29.83
N GLY A 96 4.15 -22.25 28.73
CA GLY A 96 2.81 -22.85 28.69
C GLY A 96 1.66 -21.85 28.61
N TRP A 97 0.43 -22.35 28.68
CA TRP A 97 -0.81 -21.55 28.70
C TRP A 97 -0.95 -20.79 30.02
N LYS A 98 -1.09 -19.47 29.95
CA LYS A 98 -1.41 -18.62 31.09
C LYS A 98 -2.78 -17.98 30.86
N ARG A 99 -3.69 -18.11 31.84
CA ARG A 99 -4.92 -17.31 31.83
C ARG A 99 -4.56 -15.85 32.02
N ASP A 100 -5.09 -15.02 31.15
CA ASP A 100 -5.02 -13.58 31.27
C ASP A 100 -6.42 -13.01 31.51
N ASN A 101 -6.49 -11.98 32.33
CA ASN A 101 -7.72 -11.27 32.61
C ASN A 101 -7.49 -9.81 32.21
N PRO A 102 -7.63 -9.48 30.92
CA PRO A 102 -7.42 -8.12 30.48
C PRO A 102 -8.45 -7.19 31.12
N LYS A 103 -8.05 -5.94 31.38
CA LYS A 103 -8.98 -4.92 31.87
C LYS A 103 -9.86 -4.38 30.74
N TYR A 104 -9.34 -4.38 29.51
CA TYR A 104 -9.97 -3.80 28.35
C TYR A 104 -9.91 -4.72 27.12
N VAL A 105 -10.86 -4.54 26.21
CA VAL A 105 -10.89 -5.17 24.88
C VAL A 105 -11.12 -4.13 23.80
N GLY A 106 -10.55 -4.37 22.62
CA GLY A 106 -10.63 -3.52 21.44
C GLY A 106 -11.00 -4.30 20.18
N GLY A 107 -11.20 -3.58 19.08
CA GLY A 107 -11.51 -4.15 17.77
C GLY A 107 -10.46 -3.78 16.74
N GLU A 108 -10.06 -4.74 15.92
CA GLU A 108 -9.09 -4.57 14.84
C GLU A 108 -9.45 -5.50 13.70
N ILE A 109 -9.31 -5.00 12.47
CA ILE A 109 -9.44 -5.81 11.26
C ILE A 109 -8.19 -5.64 10.41
N VAL A 110 -7.84 -6.72 9.72
CA VAL A 110 -6.64 -6.86 8.92
C VAL A 110 -7.06 -7.26 7.51
N SER A 111 -6.47 -6.65 6.49
CA SER A 111 -6.79 -6.97 5.11
C SER A 111 -6.37 -8.40 4.75
N MET A 112 -7.13 -9.05 3.86
CA MET A 112 -6.77 -10.36 3.31
C MET A 112 -5.61 -10.25 2.30
N ASN A 113 -5.54 -9.13 1.58
CA ASN A 113 -4.48 -8.83 0.62
C ASN A 113 -3.35 -8.02 1.28
N LYS A 114 -2.18 -8.09 0.65
CA LYS A 114 -1.03 -7.22 0.92
C LYS A 114 -0.88 -6.21 -0.20
N TYR A 115 -0.32 -5.06 0.13
CA TYR A 115 -0.18 -3.92 -0.75
C TYR A 115 1.27 -3.43 -0.71
N CYS A 116 1.82 -3.12 -1.87
CA CYS A 116 3.11 -2.45 -2.01
C CYS A 116 2.93 -1.28 -2.96
N TYR A 117 3.45 -0.12 -2.56
CA TYR A 117 3.37 1.17 -3.25
C TYR A 117 1.95 1.60 -3.68
N GLY A 118 1.62 2.87 -3.47
CA GLY A 118 0.33 3.38 -3.86
C GLY A 118 -0.16 4.51 -2.99
N VAL A 119 -1.45 4.76 -3.13
CA VAL A 119 -2.21 5.73 -2.37
C VAL A 119 -3.17 4.97 -1.46
N PHE A 120 -2.98 5.14 -0.16
CA PHE A 120 -3.76 4.52 0.91
C PHE A 120 -4.57 5.60 1.60
N GLU A 121 -5.88 5.50 1.57
CA GLU A 121 -6.77 6.52 2.11
C GLU A 121 -7.88 5.90 2.95
N CYS A 122 -8.19 6.51 4.08
CA CYS A 122 -9.44 6.23 4.78
C CYS A 122 -10.10 7.52 5.25
N ARG A 123 -11.43 7.50 5.29
CA ARG A 123 -12.20 8.55 5.94
C ARG A 123 -12.70 8.04 7.27
N ALA A 124 -12.25 8.65 8.36
CA ALA A 124 -12.55 8.17 9.70
C ALA A 124 -12.83 9.30 10.68
N LYS A 125 -13.66 8.98 11.67
CA LYS A 125 -13.86 9.77 12.89
C LYS A 125 -13.34 8.97 14.07
N TYR A 126 -12.18 9.37 14.57
CA TYR A 126 -11.51 8.72 15.67
C TYR A 126 -12.13 9.06 17.04
N ALA A 127 -12.19 8.07 17.93
CA ALA A 127 -12.47 8.26 19.34
C ALA A 127 -11.29 8.98 20.02
N ARG A 128 -11.60 9.89 20.95
CA ARG A 128 -10.63 10.91 21.40
C ARG A 128 -10.53 11.10 22.91
N LYS A 129 -11.33 10.39 23.72
CA LYS A 129 -11.21 10.53 25.18
C LYS A 129 -10.03 9.70 25.67
N SER A 130 -9.60 10.00 26.89
CA SER A 130 -8.51 9.30 27.59
C SER A 130 -8.52 7.79 27.36
N GLY A 131 -7.37 7.24 26.97
CA GLY A 131 -7.16 5.81 26.74
C GLY A 131 -7.44 5.31 25.32
N SER A 132 -7.98 6.16 24.43
CA SER A 132 -8.25 5.81 23.03
C SER A 132 -6.98 5.85 22.17
N TRP A 133 -6.76 4.77 21.40
CA TRP A 133 -5.68 4.67 20.41
C TRP A 133 -6.20 4.04 19.10
N PRO A 134 -6.91 4.80 18.25
CA PRO A 134 -7.25 4.35 16.92
C PRO A 134 -6.10 4.53 15.95
N ALA A 135 -6.01 3.60 14.99
CA ALA A 135 -4.96 3.60 13.98
C ALA A 135 -5.46 3.17 12.60
N PHE A 136 -4.82 3.76 11.57
CA PHE A 136 -4.81 3.34 10.18
C PHE A 136 -3.34 3.17 9.79
N TRP A 137 -2.93 1.94 9.48
CA TRP A 137 -1.52 1.59 9.42
C TRP A 137 -1.27 0.33 8.58
N LEU A 138 -0.02 0.12 8.21
CA LEU A 138 0.46 -0.99 7.40
C LEU A 138 1.56 -1.72 8.16
N ILE A 139 1.59 -3.06 8.11
CA ILE A 139 2.66 -3.86 8.72
C ILE A 139 2.94 -5.13 7.91
N GLY A 140 4.19 -5.59 7.90
CA GLY A 140 4.55 -6.90 7.37
C GLY A 140 4.02 -8.07 8.21
N ASN A 141 4.27 -9.31 7.74
CA ASN A 141 3.94 -10.56 8.45
C ASN A 141 2.47 -10.68 8.91
N ASP A 142 1.51 -10.29 8.07
CA ASP A 142 0.07 -10.49 8.28
C ASP A 142 -0.51 -9.87 9.57
N GLY A 143 0.16 -8.84 10.13
CA GLY A 143 -0.23 -8.24 11.40
C GLY A 143 0.10 -9.08 12.64
N LEU A 144 0.88 -10.15 12.48
CA LEU A 144 1.37 -10.98 13.57
C LEU A 144 2.59 -10.35 14.26
N PRO A 145 2.77 -10.58 15.57
CA PRO A 145 3.88 -10.00 16.32
C PRO A 145 5.23 -10.49 15.76
N CYS A 146 6.16 -9.56 15.63
CA CYS A 146 7.54 -9.79 15.21
C CYS A 146 7.70 -10.28 13.76
N PRO A 147 7.38 -9.44 12.77
CA PRO A 147 7.93 -9.67 11.44
C PRO A 147 9.47 -9.66 11.53
N LEU A 148 10.11 -10.78 11.17
CA LEU A 148 11.57 -10.90 11.19
C LEU A 148 12.16 -10.50 9.83
N GLY A 149 13.38 -9.95 9.86
CA GLY A 149 14.14 -9.63 8.65
C GLY A 149 13.51 -8.50 7.81
N PRO A 150 13.51 -8.60 6.46
CA PRO A 150 12.97 -7.54 5.62
C PRO A 150 11.50 -7.25 5.92
N HIS A 151 10.73 -8.26 6.36
CA HIS A 151 9.31 -8.12 6.68
C HIS A 151 9.01 -7.22 7.88
N GLY A 152 10.02 -6.82 8.65
CA GLY A 152 9.96 -6.00 9.86
C GLY A 152 9.47 -4.57 9.67
N SER A 153 8.76 -4.21 8.62
CA SER A 153 8.42 -2.81 8.36
C SER A 153 6.98 -2.49 8.74
N GLU A 154 6.79 -1.30 9.30
CA GLU A 154 5.50 -0.75 9.71
C GLU A 154 5.42 0.72 9.29
N ILE A 155 4.27 1.10 8.74
CA ILE A 155 3.93 2.47 8.33
C ILE A 155 2.65 2.86 9.08
N ASP A 156 2.81 3.69 10.09
CA ASP A 156 1.70 4.29 10.82
C ASP A 156 1.21 5.52 10.06
N ILE A 157 0.17 5.32 9.24
CA ILE A 157 -0.41 6.38 8.41
C ILE A 157 -1.10 7.42 9.29
N ALA A 158 -1.86 6.97 10.28
CA ALA A 158 -2.50 7.86 11.25
C ALA A 158 -2.80 7.11 12.55
N GLU A 159 -1.97 7.35 13.56
CA GLU A 159 -2.21 6.92 14.93
C GLU A 159 -2.57 8.12 15.80
N MET A 160 -3.63 8.01 16.59
CA MET A 160 -4.01 9.09 17.51
C MET A 160 -3.96 8.62 18.96
N SER A 161 -2.95 9.06 19.70
CA SER A 161 -2.92 8.89 21.15
C SER A 161 -3.82 9.92 21.81
N SER A 162 -4.76 9.46 22.63
CA SER A 162 -5.73 10.32 23.31
C SER A 162 -5.48 10.35 24.82
N ALA A 163 -4.80 11.39 25.29
CA ALA A 163 -4.58 11.69 26.70
C ALA A 163 -5.44 12.90 27.14
N GLY A 164 -6.76 12.72 27.19
CA GLY A 164 -7.70 13.80 27.55
C GLY A 164 -7.93 14.82 26.41
N ASP A 165 -7.92 16.12 26.73
CA ASP A 165 -8.23 17.21 25.77
C ASP A 165 -7.10 17.54 24.78
N PHE A 166 -5.97 16.83 24.88
CA PHE A 166 -4.77 17.03 24.06
C PHE A 166 -4.43 15.78 23.22
N PRO A 167 -5.32 15.35 22.31
CA PRO A 167 -5.02 14.23 21.43
C PRO A 167 -3.87 14.57 20.49
N THR A 168 -2.95 13.63 20.34
CA THR A 168 -1.75 13.74 19.50
C THR A 168 -1.84 12.78 18.33
N MET A 169 -1.69 13.30 17.12
CA MET A 169 -1.56 12.50 15.90
C MET A 169 -0.09 12.14 15.69
N MET A 170 0.16 10.93 15.23
CA MET A 170 1.49 10.40 14.95
C MET A 170 1.52 9.78 13.55
N HIS A 171 2.61 10.04 12.84
CA HIS A 171 3.02 9.36 11.62
C HIS A 171 4.39 8.77 11.89
N VAL A 172 4.53 7.45 11.76
CA VAL A 172 5.76 6.75 12.17
C VAL A 172 6.13 5.69 11.14
N ILE A 173 7.43 5.60 10.86
CA ILE A 173 8.01 4.46 10.16
C ILE A 173 8.79 3.66 11.16
N HIS A 174 8.43 2.40 11.31
CA HIS A 174 9.08 1.47 12.22
C HIS A 174 9.80 0.36 11.47
N ARG A 175 10.92 -0.07 12.07
CA ARG A 175 11.62 -1.29 11.70
C ARG A 175 11.77 -2.20 12.92
N TYR A 176 11.28 -3.41 12.78
CA TYR A 176 11.47 -4.53 13.69
C TYR A 176 12.74 -5.27 13.28
N TYR A 177 13.62 -5.50 14.25
CA TYR A 177 14.84 -6.29 14.04
C TYR A 177 14.71 -7.66 14.71
N PRO A 178 15.24 -8.73 14.08
CA PRO A 178 15.28 -10.03 14.71
C PRO A 178 16.23 -9.98 15.91
N THR A 179 15.67 -9.97 17.11
CA THR A 179 16.39 -10.44 18.30
C THR A 179 15.72 -11.75 18.71
N GLY A 180 16.48 -12.71 19.25
CA GLY A 180 16.01 -14.09 19.47
C GLY A 180 14.77 -14.29 20.37
N ASN A 181 14.08 -13.21 20.79
CA ASN A 181 12.82 -13.22 21.54
C ASN A 181 11.82 -12.20 20.95
N CYS A 182 10.54 -12.56 20.89
CA CYS A 182 9.45 -11.74 20.36
C CYS A 182 8.97 -10.62 21.33
N ALA A 183 9.88 -9.83 21.89
CA ALA A 183 9.52 -8.74 22.80
C ALA A 183 9.16 -7.45 22.04
N VAL A 184 8.14 -6.72 22.52
CA VAL A 184 7.72 -5.40 22.01
C VAL A 184 8.89 -4.38 22.01
N SER A 185 9.94 -4.63 22.80
CA SER A 185 11.16 -3.83 22.87
C SER A 185 12.06 -3.87 21.62
N ASN A 186 11.72 -4.65 20.58
CA ASN A 186 12.54 -4.81 19.36
C ASN A 186 12.15 -3.90 18.19
N GLN A 187 11.22 -2.98 18.41
CA GLN A 187 10.76 -2.00 17.42
C GLN A 187 11.60 -0.72 17.52
N VAL A 188 12.12 -0.25 16.39
CA VAL A 188 12.84 1.03 16.31
C VAL A 188 12.04 1.98 15.44
N ALA A 189 11.67 3.15 15.98
CA ALA A 189 11.15 4.25 15.17
C ALA A 189 12.31 4.83 14.34
N LYS A 190 12.22 4.71 13.01
CA LYS A 190 13.23 5.20 12.07
C LYS A 190 12.95 6.61 11.61
N ASP A 191 11.67 6.95 11.51
CA ASP A 191 11.20 8.29 11.25
C ASP A 191 9.89 8.51 12.01
N ARG A 192 9.70 9.71 12.58
CA ARG A 192 8.53 10.04 13.39
C ARG A 192 8.16 11.52 13.27
N LYS A 193 6.88 11.78 13.05
CA LYS A 193 6.26 13.09 13.27
C LYS A 193 5.08 12.97 14.23
N SER A 194 5.01 13.86 15.21
CA SER A 194 3.84 13.97 16.11
C SER A 194 3.43 15.41 16.32
N TYR A 195 2.13 15.65 16.48
CA TYR A 195 1.57 16.98 16.75
C TYR A 195 0.17 16.88 17.35
N GLN A 196 -0.19 17.87 18.16
CA GLN A 196 -1.53 17.96 18.74
C GLN A 196 -2.58 18.22 17.66
N VAL A 197 -3.74 17.59 17.80
CA VAL A 197 -4.83 17.65 16.82
C VAL A 197 -6.17 18.03 17.43
N SER A 198 -6.21 18.80 18.51
CA SER A 198 -7.46 19.11 19.25
C SER A 198 -8.61 19.61 18.36
N ALA A 199 -8.34 20.28 17.24
CA ALA A 199 -9.33 20.73 16.25
C ALA A 199 -10.03 19.62 15.44
N ILE A 200 -9.45 18.41 15.30
CA ILE A 200 -9.98 17.33 14.45
C ILE A 200 -11.12 16.57 15.15
N ARG A 201 -12.34 17.12 15.15
CA ARG A 201 -13.52 16.53 15.85
C ARG A 201 -14.51 15.81 14.95
N ALA A 202 -14.44 16.07 13.65
CA ALA A 202 -15.31 15.50 12.63
C ALA A 202 -14.61 14.31 11.92
N TYR A 203 -15.29 13.75 10.92
CA TYR A 203 -14.61 12.86 9.98
C TYR A 203 -13.52 13.63 9.26
N SER A 204 -12.36 12.99 9.11
CA SER A 204 -11.25 13.47 8.31
C SER A 204 -10.77 12.36 7.38
N THR A 205 -10.18 12.76 6.26
CA THR A 205 -9.48 11.86 5.36
C THR A 205 -8.01 11.78 5.80
N TYR A 206 -7.54 10.57 6.09
CA TYR A 206 -6.14 10.26 6.35
C TYR A 206 -5.58 9.57 5.10
N LYS A 207 -4.50 10.10 4.55
CA LYS A 207 -3.90 9.61 3.31
C LYS A 207 -2.41 9.37 3.48
N CYS A 208 -1.93 8.29 2.89
CA CYS A 208 -0.51 8.01 2.65
C CYS A 208 -0.29 7.82 1.15
N ILE A 209 0.74 8.47 0.60
CA ILE A 209 1.28 8.17 -0.72
C ILE A 209 2.65 7.52 -0.48
N TRP A 210 2.78 6.25 -0.82
CA TRP A 210 4.00 5.47 -0.65
C TRP A 210 4.56 5.08 -2.01
N THR A 211 5.75 5.57 -2.33
CA THR A 211 6.53 5.27 -3.54
C THR A 211 7.87 4.64 -3.15
N PRO A 212 8.66 4.11 -4.11
CA PRO A 212 10.04 3.71 -3.82
C PRO A 212 10.91 4.85 -3.29
N ASP A 213 10.60 6.09 -3.66
CA ASP A 213 11.44 7.25 -3.39
C ASP A 213 11.04 7.99 -2.11
N LYS A 214 9.78 7.90 -1.68
CA LYS A 214 9.28 8.61 -0.50
C LYS A 214 7.94 8.10 0.03
N ILE A 215 7.62 8.50 1.26
CA ILE A 215 6.31 8.32 1.88
C ILE A 215 5.79 9.70 2.32
N GLN A 216 4.57 10.05 1.93
CA GLN A 216 3.94 11.32 2.27
C GLN A 216 2.62 11.09 3.00
N PHE A 217 2.44 11.79 4.11
CA PHE A 217 1.26 11.68 4.97
C PHE A 217 0.42 12.95 4.92
N PHE A 218 -0.89 12.78 4.76
CA PHE A 218 -1.83 13.89 4.62
C PHE A 218 -3.03 13.72 5.55
N ILE A 219 -3.56 14.86 5.98
CA ILE A 219 -4.88 14.94 6.62
C ILE A 219 -5.70 16.01 5.90
N ASN A 220 -6.87 15.63 5.39
CA ASN A 220 -7.75 16.51 4.60
C ASN A 220 -6.97 17.25 3.51
N ASP A 221 -6.21 16.48 2.72
CA ASP A 221 -5.36 16.93 1.60
C ASP A 221 -4.21 17.88 1.96
N LYS A 222 -3.99 18.15 3.25
CA LYS A 222 -2.82 18.92 3.71
C LYS A 222 -1.68 17.97 4.06
N LEU A 223 -0.52 18.16 3.43
CA LEU A 223 0.71 17.44 3.77
C LEU A 223 1.08 17.72 5.23
N LYS A 224 1.37 16.67 5.97
CA LYS A 224 1.72 16.72 7.41
C LYS A 224 3.13 16.25 7.68
N HIS A 225 3.59 15.30 6.87
CA HIS A 225 4.90 14.71 7.00
C HIS A 225 5.34 14.08 5.68
N GLU A 226 6.65 14.09 5.42
CA GLU A 226 7.28 13.46 4.26
C GLU A 226 8.57 12.77 4.72
N VAL A 227 8.77 11.54 4.26
CA VAL A 227 9.95 10.71 4.52
C VAL A 227 10.59 10.40 3.18
N ILE A 228 11.81 10.87 2.95
CA ILE A 228 12.56 10.62 1.72
C ILE A 228 13.40 9.35 1.87
N ASN A 229 13.38 8.49 0.84
CA ASN A 229 14.23 7.31 0.78
C ASN A 229 15.60 7.68 0.19
N HIS A 230 16.62 7.77 1.04
CA HIS A 230 18.01 7.91 0.61
C HIS A 230 18.71 6.54 0.44
N ASN A 231 17.99 5.56 -0.10
CA ASN A 231 18.37 4.14 -0.14
C ASN A 231 18.58 3.53 1.26
N TYR A 232 17.73 3.91 2.21
CA TYR A 232 17.78 3.37 3.56
C TYR A 232 17.31 1.93 3.59
N GLU A 233 18.11 1.03 4.18
CA GLU A 233 17.77 -0.40 4.33
C GLU A 233 16.44 -0.65 5.07
N TRP A 234 16.08 0.26 5.97
CA TRP A 234 14.84 0.19 6.74
C TRP A 234 13.61 0.75 6.02
N PHE A 235 13.79 1.41 4.87
CA PHE A 235 12.67 1.97 4.12
C PHE A 235 11.79 0.83 3.58
N PRO A 236 10.47 0.85 3.82
CA PRO A 236 9.58 -0.23 3.37
C PRO A 236 9.58 -0.36 1.84
N SER A 237 9.84 -1.58 1.35
CA SER A 237 9.98 -1.88 -0.09
C SER A 237 9.31 -3.19 -0.54
N PHE A 238 8.47 -3.77 0.30
CA PHE A 238 7.80 -5.07 0.06
C PHE A 238 6.34 -5.01 0.52
N PRO A 239 5.46 -5.91 0.05
CA PRO A 239 4.03 -5.87 0.38
C PRO A 239 3.73 -5.94 1.88
N LEU A 240 2.93 -4.99 2.36
CA LEU A 240 2.44 -4.87 3.74
C LEU A 240 0.93 -5.12 3.81
N THR A 241 0.47 -5.59 4.97
CA THR A 241 -0.95 -5.79 5.25
C THR A 241 -1.54 -4.52 5.84
N LEU A 242 -2.76 -4.19 5.44
CA LEU A 242 -3.46 -3.00 5.93
C LEU A 242 -4.29 -3.30 7.18
N ILE A 243 -4.22 -2.42 8.18
CA ILE A 243 -4.89 -2.59 9.46
C ILE A 243 -5.70 -1.33 9.82
N LEU A 244 -6.94 -1.57 10.26
CA LEU A 244 -7.80 -0.59 10.91
C LEU A 244 -8.02 -1.05 12.35
N SER A 245 -7.74 -0.20 13.33
CA SER A 245 -7.85 -0.59 14.74
C SER A 245 -8.45 0.51 15.63
N GLN A 246 -9.09 0.06 16.70
CA GLN A 246 -9.33 0.84 17.92
C GLN A 246 -8.72 0.07 19.07
N GLN A 247 -7.49 0.45 19.40
CA GLN A 247 -6.75 -0.11 20.52
C GLN A 247 -6.95 0.73 21.78
N ILE A 248 -6.34 0.26 22.86
CA ILE A 248 -6.22 0.95 24.13
C ILE A 248 -4.79 1.46 24.22
N THR A 249 -4.62 2.64 24.82
CA THR A 249 -3.35 3.36 24.87
C THR A 249 -2.14 2.49 25.21
N GLN A 250 -1.00 2.82 24.60
CA GLN A 250 0.28 2.16 24.80
C GLN A 250 1.23 3.02 25.66
N GLY A 251 2.15 2.39 26.40
CA GLY A 251 3.35 3.00 26.98
C GLY A 251 3.42 3.04 28.51
N GLN A 252 4.56 3.52 29.05
CA GLN A 252 4.76 3.77 30.49
C GLN A 252 3.73 4.76 31.07
N ASP A 253 3.06 5.54 30.22
CA ASP A 253 1.97 6.46 30.57
C ASP A 253 0.66 5.74 30.95
N ALA A 254 0.57 4.43 30.68
CA ALA A 254 -0.62 3.62 30.90
C ALA A 254 -0.67 2.98 32.31
N GLU A 255 0.46 2.93 33.01
CA GLU A 255 0.51 2.49 34.42
C GLU A 255 0.23 3.67 35.36
N GLY A 256 -1.05 3.91 35.60
CA GLY A 256 -1.53 4.75 36.71
C GLY A 256 -1.89 6.21 36.38
N LEU A 257 -1.53 6.73 35.20
CA LEU A 257 -1.76 8.14 34.85
C LEU A 257 -3.01 8.40 34.00
N LEU A 258 -3.48 7.40 33.25
CA LEU A 258 -4.65 7.53 32.38
C LEU A 258 -5.82 6.74 32.98
N ASN A 259 -6.93 7.44 33.26
CA ASN A 259 -8.24 6.84 33.55
C ASN A 259 -8.96 6.64 32.21
N PRO A 260 -8.91 5.44 31.57
CA PRO A 260 -9.48 5.25 30.24
C PRO A 260 -11.00 5.41 30.32
N VAL A 261 -11.55 6.27 29.48
CA VAL A 261 -13.00 6.38 29.36
C VAL A 261 -13.48 5.27 28.46
N THR A 262 -14.46 4.48 28.90
CA THR A 262 -15.04 3.41 28.10
C THR A 262 -16.57 3.40 28.17
N PRO A 263 -17.27 2.86 27.17
CA PRO A 263 -16.74 2.47 25.85
C PRO A 263 -16.44 3.69 24.97
N GLN A 264 -15.56 3.51 23.99
CA GLN A 264 -15.30 4.49 22.94
C GLN A 264 -15.22 3.81 21.58
N THR A 265 -15.72 4.48 20.55
CA THR A 265 -15.81 3.93 19.20
C THR A 265 -15.22 4.88 18.16
N SER A 266 -14.25 4.38 17.39
CA SER A 266 -13.84 4.98 16.13
C SER A 266 -14.69 4.47 14.99
N LYS A 267 -14.99 5.35 14.04
CA LYS A 267 -15.83 5.05 12.88
C LYS A 267 -15.03 5.26 11.60
N PHE A 268 -15.03 4.27 10.73
CA PHE A 268 -14.44 4.34 9.40
C PHE A 268 -15.58 4.30 8.39
N ASP A 269 -15.67 5.35 7.58
CA ASP A 269 -16.71 5.53 6.57
C ASP A 269 -16.36 4.71 5.33
N TRP A 270 -15.11 4.86 4.87
CA TRP A 270 -14.57 4.09 3.76
C TRP A 270 -13.06 3.96 3.89
N VAL A 271 -12.52 2.99 3.17
CA VAL A 271 -11.09 2.79 2.97
C VAL A 271 -10.82 2.41 1.52
N LYS A 272 -9.80 3.05 0.94
CA LYS A 272 -9.43 2.92 -0.46
C LYS A 272 -7.93 2.71 -0.58
N VAL A 273 -7.53 1.78 -1.45
CA VAL A 273 -6.15 1.59 -1.86
C VAL A 273 -6.11 1.62 -3.39
N ARG A 274 -5.31 2.53 -3.93
CA ARG A 274 -4.91 2.52 -5.33
C ARG A 274 -3.44 2.19 -5.40
N GLN A 275 -3.08 1.10 -6.07
CA GLN A 275 -1.67 0.70 -6.20
C GLN A 275 -1.09 1.22 -7.49
N PHE A 276 0.18 1.63 -7.44
CA PHE A 276 0.96 1.76 -8.67
C PHE A 276 1.16 0.36 -9.26
N PHE A 277 1.06 0.25 -10.56
CA PHE A 277 1.57 -0.93 -11.28
C PHE A 277 2.82 -0.54 -12.05
N LEU A 278 3.60 -1.52 -12.49
CA LEU A 278 4.79 -1.25 -13.30
C LEU A 278 4.39 -0.54 -14.60
N ALA A 279 4.71 0.75 -14.70
CA ALA A 279 4.42 1.57 -15.87
C ALA A 279 4.96 0.88 -17.15
N PRO A 280 4.21 0.90 -18.25
CA PRO A 280 4.58 0.21 -19.47
C PRO A 280 5.80 0.85 -20.13
N GLU A 281 6.63 0.02 -20.74
CA GLU A 281 7.75 0.42 -21.59
C GLU A 281 7.64 -0.32 -22.92
N ILE A 282 7.82 0.39 -24.03
CA ILE A 282 7.78 -0.18 -25.37
C ILE A 282 9.18 -0.21 -25.94
N THR A 283 9.68 -1.42 -26.17
CA THR A 283 10.96 -1.66 -26.83
C THR A 283 10.72 -1.90 -28.31
N CYS A 284 11.21 -1.01 -29.15
CA CYS A 284 11.09 -1.06 -30.61
C CYS A 284 12.21 -0.22 -31.23
N PRO A 285 12.82 -0.61 -32.37
CA PRO A 285 13.73 0.26 -33.10
C PRO A 285 13.07 1.58 -33.49
N ASP A 286 13.84 2.67 -33.48
CA ASP A 286 13.34 3.98 -33.91
C ASP A 286 13.24 4.09 -35.44
N VAL A 287 13.92 3.20 -36.17
CA VAL A 287 13.86 3.05 -37.63
C VAL A 287 13.68 1.57 -37.96
N ILE A 288 12.65 1.24 -38.75
CA ILE A 288 12.33 -0.15 -39.12
C ILE A 288 12.43 -0.30 -40.64
N PRO A 289 13.49 -0.95 -41.17
CA PRO A 289 13.75 -0.98 -42.61
C PRO A 289 12.70 -1.72 -43.44
N SER A 290 12.21 -2.85 -42.94
CA SER A 290 11.22 -3.70 -43.63
C SER A 290 10.39 -4.53 -42.65
N GLU A 291 11.04 -5.07 -41.63
CA GLU A 291 10.42 -5.87 -40.58
C GLU A 291 11.07 -5.60 -39.23
N GLY A 292 10.29 -5.75 -38.17
CA GLY A 292 10.71 -5.61 -36.79
C GLY A 292 9.59 -6.04 -35.85
N ALA A 293 9.78 -5.77 -34.56
CA ALA A 293 8.75 -5.97 -33.57
C ALA A 293 8.80 -4.87 -32.51
N ALA A 294 7.62 -4.49 -32.00
CA ALA A 294 7.50 -3.80 -30.74
C ALA A 294 7.20 -4.82 -29.64
N LEU A 295 7.85 -4.65 -28.49
CA LEU A 295 7.65 -5.45 -27.29
C LEU A 295 7.13 -4.54 -26.18
N LEU A 296 6.06 -4.97 -25.51
CA LEU A 296 5.51 -4.31 -24.33
C LEU A 296 6.04 -4.99 -23.07
N ASP A 297 6.85 -4.28 -22.30
CA ASP A 297 7.12 -4.61 -20.90
C ASP A 297 6.15 -3.85 -19.99
N VAL A 298 5.34 -4.59 -19.22
CA VAL A 298 4.25 -4.06 -18.38
C VAL A 298 4.03 -5.01 -17.21
N ASP A 299 3.39 -4.49 -16.16
CA ASP A 299 3.02 -5.26 -14.98
C ASP A 299 2.47 -6.67 -15.31
N PRO A 300 2.94 -7.73 -14.62
CA PRO A 300 2.46 -9.10 -14.85
C PRO A 300 0.97 -9.29 -14.67
N LEU A 301 0.29 -8.42 -13.92
CA LEU A 301 -1.17 -8.48 -13.72
C LEU A 301 -1.97 -7.88 -14.88
N ALA A 302 -1.30 -7.25 -15.86
CA ALA A 302 -1.98 -6.71 -17.04
C ALA A 302 -2.62 -7.83 -17.88
N SER A 303 -3.85 -7.59 -18.31
CA SER A 303 -4.67 -8.51 -19.12
C SER A 303 -5.26 -7.81 -20.34
N HIS A 304 -5.96 -8.55 -21.21
CA HIS A 304 -6.64 -8.02 -22.40
C HIS A 304 -5.73 -7.14 -23.26
N ILE A 305 -4.47 -7.56 -23.42
CA ILE A 305 -3.46 -6.78 -24.12
C ILE A 305 -3.74 -6.84 -25.61
N THR A 306 -4.01 -5.67 -26.19
CA THR A 306 -4.16 -5.47 -27.62
C THR A 306 -3.15 -4.43 -28.10
N TRP A 307 -2.89 -4.43 -29.39
CA TRP A 307 -2.03 -3.45 -30.02
C TRP A 307 -2.59 -3.00 -31.36
N LYS A 308 -2.26 -1.76 -31.72
CA LYS A 308 -2.63 -1.14 -32.99
C LYS A 308 -1.46 -0.35 -33.57
N LEU A 309 -1.21 -0.53 -34.86
CA LEU A 309 -0.26 0.25 -35.65
C LEU A 309 -1.02 1.28 -36.47
N THR A 310 -0.52 2.51 -36.46
CA THR A 310 -1.10 3.62 -37.23
C THR A 310 -0.04 4.38 -38.01
N PRO A 311 -0.31 4.80 -39.26
CA PRO A 311 -1.55 4.54 -40.00
C PRO A 311 -1.56 3.11 -40.58
N ALA A 312 -2.73 2.49 -40.63
CA ALA A 312 -2.89 1.04 -40.81
C ALA A 312 -2.39 0.54 -42.18
N GLU A 313 -2.58 1.35 -43.23
CA GLU A 313 -2.20 1.05 -44.61
C GLU A 313 -0.69 0.90 -44.84
N ARG A 314 0.14 1.28 -43.85
CA ARG A 314 1.59 1.12 -43.91
C ARG A 314 2.09 -0.23 -43.43
N PHE A 315 1.20 -1.07 -42.90
CA PHE A 315 1.57 -2.33 -42.28
C PHE A 315 0.77 -3.48 -42.87
N SER A 316 1.41 -4.64 -43.04
CA SER A 316 0.70 -5.85 -43.51
C SER A 316 -0.34 -6.33 -42.50
N THR A 317 -0.07 -6.11 -41.21
CA THR A 317 -1.01 -6.29 -40.10
C THR A 317 -0.95 -5.04 -39.24
N SER A 318 -2.11 -4.47 -38.90
CA SER A 318 -2.18 -3.21 -38.16
C SER A 318 -2.83 -3.32 -36.78
N GLU A 319 -3.27 -4.52 -36.39
CA GLU A 319 -3.82 -4.76 -35.07
C GLU A 319 -3.62 -6.22 -34.64
N GLY A 320 -3.64 -6.45 -33.34
CA GLY A 320 -3.57 -7.79 -32.78
C GLY A 320 -3.58 -7.81 -31.26
N THR A 321 -3.22 -8.95 -30.70
CA THR A 321 -3.24 -9.21 -29.26
C THR A 321 -1.87 -9.63 -28.74
N GLY A 322 -1.64 -9.45 -27.44
CA GLY A 322 -0.43 -9.88 -26.75
C GLY A 322 0.64 -8.78 -26.64
N LYS A 323 1.77 -9.15 -26.01
CA LYS A 323 2.87 -8.23 -25.69
C LYS A 323 3.87 -8.01 -26.83
N SER A 324 3.74 -8.75 -27.93
CA SER A 324 4.61 -8.64 -29.10
C SER A 324 3.78 -8.26 -30.31
N ALA A 325 4.12 -7.14 -30.95
CA ALA A 325 3.48 -6.67 -32.16
C ALA A 325 4.48 -6.76 -33.32
N PRO A 326 4.26 -7.60 -34.34
CA PRO A 326 5.06 -7.59 -35.54
C PRO A 326 4.85 -6.27 -36.28
N ILE A 327 5.94 -5.62 -36.70
CA ILE A 327 5.91 -4.40 -37.51
C ILE A 327 6.49 -4.76 -38.86
N ILE A 328 5.61 -5.04 -39.81
CA ILE A 328 6.00 -5.47 -41.16
C ILE A 328 5.43 -4.45 -42.13
N ARG A 329 6.31 -3.79 -42.87
CA ARG A 329 5.96 -2.72 -43.79
C ARG A 329 5.13 -3.25 -44.96
N ALA A 330 4.05 -2.56 -45.31
CA ALA A 330 3.31 -2.80 -46.54
C ALA A 330 4.12 -2.27 -47.74
N ASN A 331 4.05 -2.97 -48.89
CA ASN A 331 4.84 -2.62 -50.09
C ASN A 331 4.71 -1.15 -50.48
N ASN A 332 5.84 -0.49 -50.73
CA ASN A 332 5.97 0.91 -51.17
C ASN A 332 5.42 1.99 -50.22
N THR A 333 5.25 1.68 -48.93
CA THR A 333 4.87 2.67 -47.92
C THR A 333 6.07 3.03 -47.05
N ASN A 334 6.37 4.32 -46.89
CA ASN A 334 7.44 4.82 -46.02
C ASN A 334 6.89 5.92 -45.10
N GLY A 335 7.57 6.13 -43.97
CA GLY A 335 7.33 7.25 -43.06
C GLY A 335 6.81 6.81 -41.70
N GLN A 336 6.71 7.78 -40.79
CA GLN A 336 6.44 7.58 -39.37
C GLN A 336 5.23 6.66 -39.07
N GLY A 337 5.48 5.60 -38.32
CA GLY A 337 4.49 4.75 -37.68
C GLY A 337 4.32 5.06 -36.20
N LYS A 338 3.20 4.62 -35.63
CA LYS A 338 2.96 4.62 -34.19
C LYS A 338 2.36 3.29 -33.78
N ILE A 339 2.94 2.69 -32.74
CA ILE A 339 2.36 1.54 -32.03
C ILE A 339 1.63 2.04 -30.79
N THR A 340 0.41 1.54 -30.57
CA THR A 340 -0.39 1.80 -29.36
C THR A 340 -0.78 0.46 -28.76
N TYR A 341 -0.29 0.17 -27.55
CA TYR A 341 -0.77 -0.94 -26.74
C TYR A 341 -1.92 -0.47 -25.85
N THR A 342 -2.95 -1.31 -25.72
CA THR A 342 -4.04 -1.16 -24.76
C THR A 342 -4.06 -2.38 -23.85
N PHE A 343 -4.26 -2.19 -22.55
CA PHE A 343 -4.28 -3.28 -21.57
C PHE A 343 -5.14 -2.93 -20.36
N GLN A 344 -5.58 -3.94 -19.62
CA GLN A 344 -6.44 -3.79 -18.44
C GLN A 344 -5.77 -4.29 -17.17
N MET A 345 -5.98 -3.56 -16.07
CA MET A 345 -5.60 -4.00 -14.72
C MET A 345 -6.71 -4.85 -14.09
N PRO A 346 -6.45 -5.57 -12.97
CA PRO A 346 -7.46 -6.41 -12.31
C PRO A 346 -8.75 -5.67 -11.91
N SER A 347 -8.70 -4.35 -11.73
CA SER A 347 -9.87 -3.50 -11.49
C SER A 347 -10.76 -3.27 -12.71
N GLY A 348 -10.33 -3.68 -13.91
CA GLY A 348 -10.98 -3.39 -15.20
C GLY A 348 -10.61 -2.02 -15.80
N GLU A 349 -9.83 -1.20 -15.09
CA GLU A 349 -9.30 0.07 -15.62
C GLU A 349 -8.42 -0.22 -16.85
N THR A 350 -8.66 0.50 -17.94
CA THR A 350 -7.95 0.35 -19.22
C THR A 350 -6.91 1.46 -19.37
N PHE A 351 -5.70 1.08 -19.80
CA PHE A 351 -4.56 1.97 -19.99
C PHE A 351 -3.95 1.80 -21.37
N THR A 352 -3.25 2.83 -21.83
CA THR A 352 -2.52 2.81 -23.10
C THR A 352 -1.06 3.23 -22.95
N ALA A 353 -0.22 2.64 -23.79
CA ALA A 353 1.17 3.00 -23.99
C ALA A 353 1.42 3.19 -25.50
N GLU A 354 2.17 4.23 -25.88
CA GLU A 354 2.40 4.56 -27.28
C GLU A 354 3.88 4.80 -27.55
N LYS A 355 4.35 4.40 -28.73
CA LYS A 355 5.68 4.76 -29.25
C LYS A 355 5.60 5.05 -30.74
N THR A 356 6.25 6.13 -31.18
CA THR A 356 6.45 6.45 -32.60
C THR A 356 7.79 5.92 -33.08
N PHE A 357 7.85 5.51 -34.34
CA PHE A 357 9.05 5.02 -35.03
C PHE A 357 8.98 5.42 -36.51
N ASN A 358 10.08 5.31 -37.24
CA ASN A 358 10.17 5.69 -38.66
C ASN A 358 10.30 4.51 -39.61
#